data_AF-A0A1I7WH18-F1
#
_entry.id   AF-A0A1I7WH18-F1
#
_cell.length_a   1.000
_cell.length_b   1.000
_cell.length_c   1.000
_cell.angle_alpha   90.00
_cell.angle_beta   90.00
_cell.angle_gamma   90.00
#
_symmetry.space_group_name_H-M   'P 1'
#
loop_
_entity.id
_entity.type
_entity.pdbx_description
1 polymer ?
#
loop_
_entity_poly.entity_id
_entity_poly.type
_entity_poly.pdbx_seq_one_letter_code
_entity_poly.pdbx_strand_id
1 'polypeptide(L)'
;MSETTLHHNVAACLQNSGGWASARGELLRKKIEQRPSRERLLNQHILLSDGRVAPLIEQRVRLLKQERIKRNLSRKLESRPGPLELVTRKILQADSSFDS
;
A
#
# COMPACT_ATOMS: atom_id res chain seq x y z
N MET A 1 -46.47 -45.49 -32.70
CA MET A 1 -45.25 -44.79 -33.18
C MET A 1 -44.97 -43.62 -32.24
N SER A 2 -43.97 -43.82 -31.37
CA SER A 2 -43.15 -42.85 -30.60
C SER A 2 -43.79 -41.69 -29.82
N GLU A 3 -44.26 -41.97 -28.59
CA GLU A 3 -44.28 -40.99 -27.49
C GLU A 3 -42.92 -41.00 -26.76
N THR A 4 -41.86 -40.39 -27.30
CA THR A 4 -40.57 -40.29 -26.57
C THR A 4 -39.72 -39.08 -27.01
N THR A 5 -40.22 -37.84 -26.90
CA THR A 5 -39.33 -36.67 -27.14
C THR A 5 -39.65 -35.43 -26.30
N LEU A 6 -39.82 -35.56 -24.98
CA LEU A 6 -39.87 -34.39 -24.07
C LEU A 6 -39.19 -34.62 -22.70
N HIS A 7 -38.19 -35.51 -22.63
CA HIS A 7 -37.46 -35.75 -21.38
C HIS A 7 -35.93 -35.59 -21.47
N HIS A 8 -35.41 -34.93 -22.52
CA HIS A 8 -33.96 -34.85 -22.71
C HIS A 8 -33.28 -33.57 -22.17
N ASN A 9 -34.02 -32.52 -21.79
CA ASN A 9 -33.38 -31.24 -21.46
C ASN A 9 -33.46 -30.79 -19.99
N VAL A 10 -33.98 -31.62 -19.07
CA VAL A 10 -33.99 -31.28 -17.63
C VAL A 10 -32.74 -31.80 -16.89
N ALA A 11 -31.97 -32.74 -17.46
CA ALA A 11 -30.84 -33.37 -16.78
C ALA A 11 -29.51 -32.57 -16.83
N ALA A 12 -29.38 -31.56 -17.69
CA ALA A 12 -28.13 -30.81 -17.88
C ALA A 12 -27.88 -29.75 -16.78
N CYS A 13 -28.91 -29.30 -16.07
CA CYS A 13 -28.77 -28.24 -15.06
C CYS A 13 -28.15 -28.71 -13.73
N LEU A 14 -27.96 -30.01 -13.51
CA LEU A 14 -27.38 -30.55 -12.26
C LEU A 14 -25.91 -30.97 -12.36
N GLN A 15 -25.23 -30.75 -13.49
CA GLN A 15 -23.86 -31.25 -13.69
C GLN A 15 -22.75 -30.22 -13.40
N ASN A 16 -23.08 -29.03 -12.91
CA ASN A 16 -22.07 -27.98 -12.67
C ASN A 16 -22.09 -27.36 -11.27
N SER A 17 -22.60 -28.07 -10.26
CA SER A 17 -22.75 -27.55 -8.89
C SER A 17 -21.53 -27.76 -7.98
N GLY A 18 -20.48 -28.48 -8.44
CA GLY A 18 -19.32 -28.85 -7.60
C GLY A 18 -18.02 -28.10 -7.85
N GLY A 19 -17.88 -27.39 -8.99
CA GLY A 19 -16.57 -26.86 -9.42
C GLY A 19 -16.06 -25.65 -8.64
N TRP A 20 -16.96 -24.76 -8.20
CA TRP A 20 -16.57 -23.46 -7.65
C TRP A 20 -16.01 -23.54 -6.23
N ALA A 21 -16.43 -24.54 -5.45
CA ALA A 21 -15.89 -24.78 -4.10
C ALA A 21 -14.46 -25.31 -4.17
N SER A 22 -14.19 -26.25 -5.10
CA SER A 22 -12.86 -26.85 -5.30
C SER A 22 -11.85 -25.82 -5.86
N ALA A 23 -12.24 -25.06 -6.89
CA ALA A 23 -11.39 -24.01 -7.49
C ALA A 23 -11.04 -22.88 -6.49
N ARG A 24 -11.98 -22.51 -5.62
CA ARG A 24 -11.73 -21.51 -4.56
C ARG A 24 -10.76 -22.04 -3.50
N GLY A 25 -10.87 -23.32 -3.14
CA GLY A 25 -9.93 -23.98 -2.24
C GLY A 25 -8.51 -24.02 -2.81
N GLU A 26 -8.37 -24.36 -4.09
CA GLU A 26 -7.07 -24.39 -4.76
C GLU A 26 -6.42 -22.99 -4.85
N LEU A 27 -7.21 -21.97 -5.20
CA LEU A 27 -6.74 -20.58 -5.23
C LEU A 27 -6.28 -20.10 -3.85
N LEU A 28 -7.05 -20.42 -2.80
CA LEU A 28 -6.67 -20.04 -1.43
C LEU A 28 -5.37 -20.72 -1.01
N ARG A 29 -5.20 -22.02 -1.33
CA ARG A 29 -3.96 -22.75 -1.04
C ARG A 29 -2.75 -22.05 -1.67
N LYS A 30 -2.84 -21.71 -2.97
CA LYS A 30 -1.79 -20.96 -3.69
C LYS A 30 -1.49 -19.59 -3.04
N LYS A 31 -2.52 -18.87 -2.58
CA LYS A 31 -2.35 -17.57 -1.91
C LYS A 31 -1.70 -17.69 -0.53
N ILE A 32 -2.00 -18.74 0.22
CA ILE A 32 -1.38 -19.00 1.54
C ILE A 32 0.09 -19.37 1.35
N GLU A 33 0.40 -20.22 0.37
CA GLU A 33 1.78 -20.59 0.01
C GLU A 33 2.61 -19.36 -0.41
N GLN A 34 2.01 -18.44 -1.17
CA GLN A 34 2.67 -17.21 -1.63
C GLN A 34 2.50 -16.03 -0.66
N ARG A 35 2.11 -16.27 0.60
CA ARG A 35 1.86 -15.20 1.56
C ARG A 35 3.16 -14.39 1.80
N PRO A 36 3.16 -13.08 1.55
CA PRO A 36 4.35 -12.26 1.77
C PRO A 36 4.69 -12.15 3.26
N SER A 37 5.98 -12.00 3.56
CA SER A 37 6.44 -11.74 4.93
C SER A 37 5.94 -10.39 5.44
N ARG A 38 5.82 -10.28 6.76
CA ARG A 38 5.42 -9.04 7.43
C ARG A 38 6.33 -7.86 7.09
N GLU A 39 7.64 -8.10 7.10
CA GLU A 39 8.67 -7.11 6.74
C GLU A 39 8.52 -6.60 5.31
N ARG A 40 8.22 -7.50 4.36
CA ARG A 40 7.95 -7.10 2.97
C ARG A 40 6.78 -6.13 2.88
N LEU A 41 5.70 -6.39 3.63
CA LEU A 41 4.53 -5.50 3.64
C LEU A 41 4.82 -4.14 4.29
N LEU A 42 5.72 -4.08 5.26
CA LEU A 42 6.17 -2.82 5.88
C LEU A 42 7.04 -2.00 4.92
N ASN A 43 8.00 -2.65 4.26
CA ASN A 43 8.87 -2.01 3.28
C ASN A 43 8.09 -1.46 2.07
N GLN A 44 7.02 -2.16 1.69
CA GLN A 44 6.09 -1.72 0.64
C GLN A 44 5.07 -0.67 1.12
N HIS A 45 5.14 -0.24 2.39
CA HIS A 45 4.21 0.72 3.01
C HIS A 45 2.73 0.28 2.98
N ILE A 46 2.47 -1.04 2.96
CA ILE A 46 1.13 -1.62 3.04
C ILE A 46 0.69 -1.74 4.50
N LEU A 47 1.55 -2.31 5.35
CA LEU A 47 1.38 -2.26 6.80
C LEU A 47 2.02 -0.97 7.31
N LEU A 48 1.32 -0.26 8.20
CA LEU A 48 1.77 1.06 8.67
C LEU A 48 2.56 0.99 9.98
N SER A 49 2.46 -0.12 10.71
CA SER A 49 3.11 -0.29 12.02
C SER A 49 3.74 -1.66 12.20
N ASP A 50 4.78 -1.72 13.03
CA ASP A 50 5.47 -2.96 13.42
C ASP A 50 4.70 -3.84 14.43
N GLY A 51 3.39 -3.64 14.58
CA GLY A 51 2.55 -4.41 15.50
C GLY A 51 2.67 -3.96 16.97
N ARG A 52 3.46 -2.91 17.23
CA ARG A 52 3.56 -2.26 18.55
C ARG A 52 2.32 -1.44 18.93
N VAL A 53 1.52 -1.05 17.95
CA VAL A 53 0.32 -0.22 18.11
C VAL A 53 -0.90 -1.06 17.76
N ALA A 54 -1.94 -0.97 18.57
CA ALA A 54 -3.20 -1.66 18.31
C ALA A 54 -3.83 -1.17 16.98
N PRO A 55 -4.44 -2.05 16.17
CA PRO A 55 -5.02 -1.68 14.86
C PRO A 55 -6.02 -0.53 14.94
N LEU A 56 -6.79 -0.46 16.04
CA LEU A 56 -7.81 0.58 16.24
C LEU A 56 -7.23 2.01 16.34
N ILE A 57 -6.00 2.16 16.86
CA ILE A 57 -5.40 3.47 17.16
C ILE A 57 -4.31 3.84 16.15
N GLU A 58 -3.93 2.92 15.26
CA GLU A 58 -2.86 3.08 14.26
C GLU A 58 -3.02 4.38 13.45
N GLN A 59 -4.23 4.64 12.95
CA GLN A 59 -4.51 5.85 12.17
C GLN A 59 -4.31 7.14 12.99
N ARG A 60 -4.72 7.15 14.26
CA ARG A 60 -4.56 8.32 15.13
C ARG A 60 -3.09 8.60 15.43
N VAL A 61 -2.31 7.54 15.68
CA VAL A 61 -0.86 7.63 15.88
C VAL A 61 -0.17 8.17 14.62
N ARG A 62 -0.58 7.71 13.43
CA ARG A 62 -0.05 8.21 12.15
C ARG A 62 -0.30 9.71 11.99
N LEU A 63 -1.54 10.17 12.22
CA LEU A 63 -1.88 11.59 12.11
C LEU A 63 -1.05 12.43 13.09
N LEU A 64 -0.88 11.95 14.32
CA LEU A 64 -0.03 12.62 15.31
C LEU A 64 1.42 12.72 14.84
N LYS A 65 1.99 11.65 14.26
CA LYS A 65 3.35 11.66 13.70
C LYS A 65 3.47 12.68 12.57
N GLN A 66 2.50 12.72 11.66
CA GLN A 66 2.47 13.69 10.56
C GLN A 66 2.44 15.12 11.06
N GLU A 67 1.56 15.45 12.01
CA GLU A 67 1.48 16.80 12.58
C GLU A 67 2.76 17.21 13.33
N ARG A 68 3.42 16.27 14.02
CA ARG A 68 4.73 16.52 14.64
C ARG A 68 5.79 16.86 13.60
N ILE A 69 5.85 16.10 12.50
CA ILE A 69 6.79 16.36 11.39
C ILE A 69 6.48 17.71 10.76
N LYS A 70 5.22 17.98 10.45
CA LYS A 70 4.76 19.25 9.86
C LYS A 70 5.19 20.43 10.72
N ARG A 71 4.87 20.41 12.02
CA ARG A 71 5.28 21.46 12.97
C ARG A 71 6.80 21.63 13.05
N ASN A 72 7.56 20.54 13.07
CA ASN A 72 9.01 20.61 13.10
C ASN A 72 9.57 21.25 11.83
N LEU A 73 9.06 20.83 10.67
CA LEU A 73 9.45 21.36 9.37
C LEU A 73 9.11 22.84 9.25
N SER A 74 7.91 23.25 9.66
CA SER A 74 7.50 24.68 9.66
C SER A 74 8.51 25.55 10.41
N ARG A 75 8.90 25.18 11.63
CA ARG A 75 9.91 25.93 12.39
C ARG A 75 11.27 26.01 11.68
N LYS A 76 11.71 24.91 11.04
CA LYS A 76 12.98 24.87 10.29
C LYS A 76 12.93 25.74 9.03
N LEU A 77 11.76 25.84 8.40
CA LEU A 77 11.54 26.69 7.23
C LEU A 77 11.48 28.17 7.63
N GLU A 78 10.87 28.49 8.77
CA GLU A 78 10.87 29.84 9.34
C GLU A 78 12.30 30.31 9.66
N SER A 79 13.13 29.42 10.21
CA SER A 79 14.55 29.71 10.50
C SER A 79 15.49 29.46 9.32
N ARG A 80 15.00 29.49 8.07
CA ARG A 80 15.83 29.16 6.91
C ARG A 80 16.85 30.29 6.67
N PRO A 81 18.16 29.99 6.64
CA PRO A 81 19.20 31.00 6.43
C PRO A 81 19.08 31.62 5.04
N GLY A 82 19.35 32.93 4.97
CA GLY A 82 19.30 33.67 3.71
C GLY A 82 20.45 33.31 2.76
N PRO A 83 20.37 33.65 1.46
CA PRO A 83 21.44 33.39 0.49
C PRO A 83 22.78 34.03 0.89
N LEU A 84 22.74 35.26 1.41
CA LEU A 84 23.94 35.96 1.87
C LEU A 84 24.62 35.23 3.03
N GLU A 85 23.84 34.70 3.98
CA GLU A 85 24.37 33.93 5.10
C GLU A 85 25.09 32.67 4.64
N LEU A 86 24.57 32.00 3.61
CA LEU A 86 25.21 30.81 3.01
C LEU A 86 26.54 31.15 2.32
N VAL A 87 26.63 32.32 1.67
CA VAL A 87 27.87 32.84 1.08
C VAL A 87 28.89 33.18 2.17
N THR A 88 28.47 33.88 3.23
CA THR A 88 29.34 34.20 4.38
C THR A 88 29.91 32.94 5.03
N ARG A 89 29.10 31.88 5.13
CA ARG A 89 29.52 30.57 5.64
C ARG A 89 30.35 29.75 4.64
N LYS A 90 30.68 30.30 3.47
CA LYS A 90 31.45 29.65 2.39
C LYS A 90 30.81 28.34 1.88
N ILE A 91 29.49 28.23 1.99
CA ILE A 91 28.71 27.10 1.45
C ILE A 91 28.36 27.37 -0.01
N LEU A 92 28.04 28.63 -0.34
CA LEU A 92 27.81 29.12 -1.70
C LEU A 92 28.91 30.12 -2.09
N GLN A 93 29.23 30.22 -3.38
CA GLN A 93 30.07 31.27 -3.94
C GLN A 93 29.20 32.49 -4.28
N ALA A 94 29.71 33.71 -4.09
CA ALA A 94 28.90 34.94 -4.25
C ALA A 94 28.54 35.24 -5.71
N ASP A 95 29.19 34.53 -6.64
CA ASP A 95 29.36 34.91 -8.03
C ASP A 95 29.94 33.71 -8.80
N SER A 96 29.17 32.62 -8.90
CA SER A 96 29.23 31.84 -10.15
C SER A 96 28.47 32.66 -11.18
N SER A 97 29.19 33.58 -11.82
CA SER A 97 28.81 34.19 -13.09
C SER A 97 27.98 33.21 -13.92
N PHE A 98 26.78 33.65 -14.27
CA PHE A 98 26.08 33.16 -15.46
C PHE A 98 26.99 33.47 -16.65
N ASP A 99 28.00 32.64 -16.87
CA ASP A 99 28.88 32.69 -18.02
C ASP A 99 28.53 31.50 -18.91
N SER A 100 27.48 31.69 -19.71
CA SER A 100 27.15 31.09 -21.02
C SER A 100 25.70 31.36 -21.38
#